data_AF-A0A0P7B1M2-F1
#
_entry.id   AF-A0A0P7B1M2-F1
#
_cell.length_a   1.000
_cell.length_b   1.000
_cell.length_c   1.000
_cell.angle_alpha   90.00
_cell.angle_beta   90.00
_cell.angle_gamma   90.00
#
_symmetry.space_group_name_H-M   'P 1'
#
loop_
_entity.id
_entity.type
_entity.pdbx_description
1 polymer ?
#
loop_
_entity_poly.entity_id
_entity_poly.type
_entity_poly.pdbx_seq_one_letter_code
_entity_poly.pdbx_strand_id
1 'polypeptide(L)'
;MPGCQWVALKPVPTGFKEQSEKIWGTRWIAICPTICAFEGVDWITKLVYQYIWTLLRIIVRHNFRVRQGKAAEGEEEIRSLLMTPEAIGVGSMSVKIWAEMAVSAMRDFFEAIEKEEAEIEKEEAIEKEEAIEKEEAIEKEEAERST
;
A
#
# COMPACT_ATOMS: atom_id res chain seq x y z
N MET A 1 18.07 -5.52 6.34
CA MET A 1 17.88 -6.97 6.54
C MET A 1 16.73 -7.43 5.66
N PRO A 2 16.98 -8.22 4.60
CA PRO A 2 15.92 -8.75 3.74
C PRO A 2 15.31 -9.98 4.39
N GLY A 3 14.00 -9.95 4.69
CA GLY A 3 13.26 -11.14 5.15
C GLY A 3 12.26 -10.93 6.29
N CYS A 4 12.34 -9.85 7.07
CA CYS A 4 11.30 -9.55 8.04
C CYS A 4 10.13 -8.86 7.34
N GLN A 5 9.09 -9.62 7.04
CA GLN A 5 7.81 -9.05 6.63
C GLN A 5 7.19 -8.36 7.87
N TRP A 6 7.39 -7.05 7.99
CA TRP A 6 6.98 -6.25 9.16
C TRP A 6 5.47 -6.24 9.41
N VAL A 7 4.67 -6.53 8.39
CA VAL A 7 3.20 -6.53 8.45
C VAL A 7 2.65 -7.68 7.60
N ALA A 8 1.69 -8.42 8.16
CA ALA A 8 0.96 -9.44 7.43
C ALA A 8 -0.54 -9.13 7.44
N LEU A 9 -1.14 -8.98 6.25
CA LEU A 9 -2.58 -8.85 6.08
C LEU A 9 -3.19 -10.24 5.93
N LYS A 10 -4.19 -10.57 6.77
CA LYS A 10 -4.85 -11.88 6.79
C LYS A 10 -6.37 -11.72 6.78
N PRO A 11 -7.12 -12.57 6.07
CA PRO A 11 -8.57 -12.57 6.17
C PRO A 11 -8.99 -13.01 7.58
N VAL A 12 -10.07 -12.44 8.08
CA VAL A 12 -10.70 -12.91 9.33
C VAL A 12 -11.18 -14.34 9.11
N PRO A 13 -10.80 -15.30 9.97
CA PRO A 13 -11.24 -16.69 9.83
C PRO A 13 -12.77 -16.79 9.82
N THR A 14 -13.32 -17.68 8.98
CA THR A 14 -14.78 -17.84 8.81
C THR A 14 -15.52 -18.19 10.10
N GLY A 15 -14.90 -18.97 10.98
CA GLY A 15 -15.45 -19.30 12.30
C GLY A 15 -15.54 -18.12 13.29
N PHE A 16 -14.92 -16.99 12.98
CA PHE A 16 -15.03 -15.75 13.76
C PHE A 16 -16.08 -14.78 13.20
N LYS A 17 -16.63 -15.03 12.00
CA LYS A 17 -17.57 -14.10 11.34
C LYS A 17 -18.82 -13.83 12.18
N GLU A 18 -19.44 -14.86 12.74
CA GLU A 18 -20.64 -14.72 13.60
C GLU A 18 -20.40 -13.89 14.87
N GLN A 19 -19.14 -13.83 15.34
CA GLN A 19 -18.73 -13.04 16.50
C GLN A 19 -18.27 -11.63 16.10
N SER A 20 -17.65 -11.47 14.92
CA SER A 20 -17.11 -10.21 14.41
C SER A 20 -18.12 -9.33 13.69
N GLU A 21 -19.23 -9.90 13.19
CA GLU A 21 -20.31 -9.18 12.49
C GLU A 21 -20.97 -8.09 13.36
N LYS A 22 -20.75 -8.11 14.68
CA LYS A 22 -21.52 -7.28 15.62
C LYS A 22 -21.07 -5.83 15.77
N ILE A 23 -19.92 -5.37 15.25
CA ILE A 23 -19.46 -3.99 15.55
C ILE A 23 -18.90 -3.20 14.36
N TRP A 24 -18.02 -3.77 13.53
CA TRP A 24 -17.30 -2.99 12.50
C TRP A 24 -17.22 -3.61 11.10
N GLY A 25 -17.79 -4.80 10.88
CA GLY A 25 -17.72 -5.46 9.57
C GLY A 25 -16.29 -5.79 9.12
N THR A 26 -15.36 -5.97 10.07
CA THR A 26 -13.94 -6.23 9.80
C THR A 26 -13.77 -7.53 9.04
N ARG A 27 -13.15 -7.47 7.86
CA ARG A 27 -12.86 -8.63 7.00
C ARG A 27 -11.40 -9.06 7.01
N TRP A 28 -10.53 -8.15 7.44
CA TRP A 28 -9.08 -8.29 7.38
C TRP A 28 -8.46 -7.90 8.71
N ILE A 29 -7.41 -8.60 9.11
CA ILE A 29 -6.56 -8.29 10.25
C ILE A 29 -5.15 -8.04 9.72
N ALA A 30 -4.58 -6.90 10.07
CA ALA A 30 -3.16 -6.65 9.93
C ALA A 30 -2.44 -7.09 11.20
N ILE A 31 -1.44 -7.95 11.06
CA ILE A 31 -0.57 -8.40 12.15
C ILE A 31 0.73 -7.61 12.05
N CYS A 32 1.03 -6.87 13.12
CA CYS A 32 2.03 -5.81 13.14
C CYS A 32 2.93 -6.01 14.36
N PRO A 33 3.97 -6.86 14.25
CA PRO A 33 4.93 -7.06 15.34
C PRO A 33 5.63 -5.74 15.68
N THR A 34 5.24 -5.12 16.80
CA THR A 34 5.74 -3.82 17.27
C THR A 34 6.82 -3.91 18.36
N ILE A 35 7.24 -5.12 18.72
CA ILE A 35 8.29 -5.32 19.72
C ILE A 35 9.32 -6.29 19.13
N CYS A 36 10.57 -5.83 19.07
CA CYS A 36 11.72 -6.72 19.02
C CYS A 36 12.24 -6.82 20.45
N ALA A 37 12.27 -8.02 21.04
CA ALA A 37 12.56 -8.23 22.46
C ALA A 37 13.99 -7.83 22.90
N PHE A 38 14.81 -7.27 22.00
CA PHE A 38 16.25 -7.09 22.19
C PHE A 38 16.80 -5.69 21.81
N GLU A 39 15.95 -4.69 21.50
CA GLU A 39 16.42 -3.36 21.05
C GLU A 39 15.81 -2.20 21.86
N GLY A 40 16.58 -1.13 22.07
CA GLY A 40 16.24 0.02 22.93
C GLY A 40 15.18 0.99 22.36
N VAL A 41 14.77 1.98 23.16
CA VAL A 41 13.61 2.87 22.91
C VAL A 41 13.67 3.64 21.57
N ASP A 42 14.86 4.01 21.09
CA ASP A 42 15.03 4.74 19.82
C ASP A 42 14.56 3.94 18.59
N TRP A 43 14.51 2.61 18.71
CA TRP A 43 13.98 1.71 17.69
C TRP A 43 12.47 1.91 17.49
N ILE A 44 11.74 2.14 18.59
CA ILE A 44 10.28 2.15 18.60
C ILE A 44 9.72 3.31 17.76
N THR A 45 10.37 4.47 17.77
CA THR A 45 9.96 5.64 16.95
C THR A 45 10.06 5.38 15.46
N LYS A 46 11.15 4.76 15.00
CA LYS A 46 11.31 4.37 13.59
C LYS A 46 10.33 3.26 13.21
N LEU A 47 10.02 2.38 14.15
CA LEU A 47 9.12 1.26 13.92
C LEU A 47 7.69 1.72 13.58
N VAL A 48 7.12 2.70 14.30
CA VAL A 48 5.76 3.18 14.03
C VAL A 48 5.63 3.74 12.61
N TYR A 49 6.59 4.58 12.20
CA TYR A 49 6.62 5.12 10.85
C TYR A 49 6.70 4.00 9.80
N GLN A 50 7.67 3.08 9.95
CA GLN A 50 7.91 1.99 9.00
C GLN A 50 6.72 1.03 8.91
N TYR A 51 6.11 0.72 10.05
CA TYR A 51 4.93 -0.11 10.15
C TYR A 51 3.76 0.51 9.37
N ILE A 52 3.39 1.75 9.67
CA ILE A 52 2.24 2.42 9.04
C ILE A 52 2.46 2.52 7.53
N TRP A 53 3.67 2.93 7.11
CA TRP A 53 4.05 2.94 5.70
C TRP A 53 3.85 1.57 5.03
N THR A 54 4.37 0.51 5.66
CA THR A 54 4.29 -0.86 5.12
C THR A 54 2.85 -1.35 5.06
N LEU A 55 2.04 -1.05 6.08
CA LEU A 55 0.63 -1.40 6.13
C LEU A 55 -0.14 -0.77 4.96
N LEU A 56 0.03 0.53 4.73
CA LEU A 56 -0.63 1.25 3.64
C LEU A 56 -0.22 0.69 2.27
N ARG A 57 1.07 0.38 2.07
CA ARG A 57 1.57 -0.27 0.84
C ARG A 57 0.94 -1.65 0.62
N ILE A 58 0.79 -2.45 1.68
CA ILE A 58 0.14 -3.77 1.57
C ILE A 58 -1.34 -3.63 1.21
N ILE A 59 -2.05 -2.65 1.78
CA ILE A 59 -3.45 -2.38 1.47
C ILE A 59 -3.61 -1.94 0.00
N VAL A 60 -2.79 -1.02 -0.49
CA VAL A 60 -2.84 -0.59 -1.90
C VAL A 60 -2.53 -1.75 -2.83
N ARG A 61 -1.51 -2.56 -2.52
CA ARG A 61 -1.19 -3.76 -3.30
C ARG A 61 -2.34 -4.77 -3.31
N HIS A 62 -3.01 -4.95 -2.18
CA HIS A 62 -4.20 -5.79 -2.08
C HIS A 62 -5.33 -5.28 -2.97
N ASN A 63 -5.70 -4.00 -2.83
CA ASN A 63 -6.77 -3.37 -3.61
C ASN A 63 -6.47 -3.41 -5.11
N PHE A 64 -5.23 -3.19 -5.51
CA PHE A 64 -4.79 -3.32 -6.90
C PHE A 64 -5.00 -4.75 -7.44
N ARG A 65 -4.65 -5.78 -6.67
CA ARG A 65 -4.90 -7.18 -7.06
C ARG A 65 -6.39 -7.50 -7.17
N VAL A 66 -7.22 -6.94 -6.30
CA VAL A 66 -8.69 -7.09 -6.38
C VAL A 66 -9.21 -6.47 -7.67
N ARG A 67 -8.81 -5.24 -8.01
CA ARG A 67 -9.21 -4.56 -9.27
C ARG A 67 -8.82 -5.34 -10.52
N GLN A 68 -7.66 -6.00 -10.49
CA GLN A 68 -7.18 -6.82 -11.59
C GLN A 68 -7.80 -8.23 -11.64
N GLY A 69 -8.70 -8.59 -10.72
CA GLY A 69 -9.26 -9.94 -10.62
C GLY A 69 -8.23 -11.02 -10.25
N LYS A 70 -7.10 -10.61 -9.63
CA LYS A 70 -5.99 -11.49 -9.18
C LYS A 70 -6.02 -11.79 -7.69
N ALA A 71 -7.07 -11.35 -7.00
CA ALA A 71 -7.35 -11.64 -5.61
C ALA A 71 -8.07 -12.99 -5.48
N ALA A 72 -8.12 -13.57 -4.27
CA ALA A 72 -8.87 -14.79 -4.07
C ALA A 72 -10.38 -14.53 -4.24
N GLU A 73 -11.15 -15.58 -4.55
CA GLU A 73 -12.60 -15.46 -4.75
C GLU A 73 -13.28 -14.90 -3.50
N GLY A 74 -14.09 -13.84 -3.69
CA GLY A 74 -14.78 -13.15 -2.60
C GLY A 74 -13.94 -12.10 -1.85
N GLU A 75 -12.69 -11.86 -2.24
CA GLU A 75 -11.91 -10.75 -1.70
C GLU A 75 -12.35 -9.42 -2.34
N GLU A 76 -12.61 -8.42 -1.50
CA GLU A 76 -12.98 -7.07 -1.91
C GLU A 76 -11.91 -6.05 -1.49
N GLU A 77 -12.01 -4.85 -2.07
CA GLU A 77 -11.18 -3.72 -1.67
C GLU A 77 -11.39 -3.34 -0.21
N ILE A 78 -10.28 -3.00 0.45
CA ILE A 78 -10.24 -2.44 1.79
C ILE A 78 -10.39 -0.92 1.64
N ARG A 79 -11.52 -0.40 2.13
CA ARG A 79 -11.86 1.04 2.04
C ARG A 79 -11.67 1.80 3.34
N SER A 80 -11.59 1.08 4.46
CA SER A 80 -11.41 1.67 5.78
C SER A 80 -10.44 0.83 6.60
N LEU A 81 -9.69 1.52 7.45
CA LEU A 81 -8.73 0.93 8.36
C LEU A 81 -9.04 1.45 9.77
N LEU A 82 -9.25 0.53 10.71
CA LEU A 82 -9.27 0.84 12.13
C LEU A 82 -7.89 0.52 12.70
N MET A 83 -7.22 1.54 13.23
CA MET A 83 -5.90 1.40 13.85
C MET A 83 -5.95 1.92 15.28
N THR A 84 -5.41 1.15 16.22
CA THR A 84 -5.16 1.62 17.57
C THR A 84 -3.78 2.25 17.68
N PRO A 85 -3.55 3.17 18.62
CA PRO A 85 -2.20 3.68 18.88
C PRO A 85 -1.27 2.59 19.43
N GLU A 86 -0.53 1.94 18.54
CA GLU A 86 0.41 0.88 18.88
C GLU A 86 1.68 1.45 19.55
N ALA A 87 2.41 0.61 20.31
CA ALA A 87 3.63 0.98 21.04
C ALA A 87 3.49 2.04 22.17
N ILE A 88 2.32 2.65 22.37
CA ILE A 88 2.07 3.60 23.47
C ILE A 88 1.93 2.90 24.83
N GLY A 89 1.40 1.67 24.85
CA GLY A 89 1.22 0.88 26.08
C GLY A 89 2.56 0.33 26.59
N VAL A 90 2.81 -0.96 26.34
CA VAL A 90 4.06 -1.63 26.79
C VAL A 90 5.31 -0.97 26.20
N GLY A 91 5.23 -0.41 25.00
CA GLY A 91 6.36 0.25 24.33
C GLY A 91 6.75 1.62 24.92
N SER A 92 5.97 2.16 25.86
CA SER A 92 6.25 3.43 26.56
C SER A 92 6.46 4.65 25.64
N MET A 93 5.97 4.59 24.39
CA MET A 93 6.02 5.73 23.48
C MET A 93 5.02 6.80 23.91
N SER A 94 5.42 8.07 23.85
CA SER A 94 4.47 9.17 24.09
C SER A 94 3.45 9.27 22.95
N VAL A 95 2.20 9.61 23.30
CA VAL A 95 1.11 9.83 22.34
C VAL A 95 1.47 10.88 21.28
N LYS A 96 2.20 11.93 21.69
CA LYS A 96 2.65 12.97 20.79
C LYS A 96 3.61 12.44 19.72
N ILE A 97 4.65 11.72 20.13
CA ILE A 97 5.64 11.13 19.21
C ILE A 97 4.94 10.12 18.27
N TRP A 98 4.06 9.29 18.81
CA TRP A 98 3.29 8.35 17.98
C TRP A 98 2.49 9.07 16.90
N ALA A 99 1.75 10.13 17.27
CA ALA A 99 0.93 10.90 16.34
C ALA A 99 1.79 11.59 15.27
N GLU A 100 2.92 12.19 15.66
CA GLU A 100 3.86 12.81 14.72
C GLU A 100 4.40 11.81 13.69
N MET A 101 4.79 10.61 14.13
CA MET A 101 5.28 9.55 13.23
C MET A 101 4.17 9.00 12.35
N ALA A 102 2.96 8.80 12.89
CA ALA A 102 1.82 8.31 12.14
C ALA A 102 1.40 9.27 11.03
N VAL A 103 1.26 10.55 11.34
CA VAL A 103 0.90 11.59 10.36
C VAL A 103 1.98 11.74 9.31
N SER A 104 3.26 11.70 9.72
CA SER A 104 4.38 11.78 8.77
C SER A 104 4.39 10.59 7.81
N ALA A 105 4.20 9.36 8.31
CA ALA A 105 4.12 8.17 7.47
C ALA A 105 2.95 8.22 6.48
N MET A 106 1.77 8.71 6.92
CA MET A 106 0.60 8.87 6.05
C MET A 106 0.84 9.92 4.98
N ARG A 107 1.35 11.10 5.34
CA ARG A 107 1.66 12.17 4.39
C ARG A 107 2.64 11.68 3.33
N ASP A 108 3.79 11.18 3.77
CA ASP A 108 4.85 10.74 2.87
C ASP A 108 4.34 9.61 1.95
N PHE A 109 3.45 8.75 2.45
CA PHE A 109 2.83 7.69 1.67
C PHE A 109 1.94 8.26 0.55
N PHE A 110 1.08 9.22 0.86
CA PHE A 110 0.22 9.85 -0.16
C PHE A 110 1.06 10.59 -1.21
N GLU A 111 2.08 11.35 -0.79
CA GLU A 111 3.00 12.02 -1.71
C GLU A 111 3.72 11.01 -2.63
N ALA A 112 4.10 9.85 -2.10
CA ALA A 112 4.74 8.81 -2.90
C ALA A 112 3.78 8.17 -3.92
N ILE A 113 2.52 7.93 -3.55
CA ILE A 113 1.50 7.39 -4.47
C ILE A 113 1.18 8.39 -5.57
N GLU A 114 0.95 9.66 -5.25
CA GLU A 114 0.68 10.71 -6.24
C GLU A 114 1.84 10.84 -7.24
N LYS A 115 3.07 10.75 -6.74
CA LYS A 115 4.26 10.74 -7.60
C LYS A 115 4.32 9.50 -8.48
N GLU A 116 4.09 8.30 -7.92
CA GLU A 116 4.05 7.05 -8.70
C GLU A 116 3.00 7.12 -9.82
N GLU A 117 1.80 7.62 -9.53
CA GLU A 117 0.72 7.82 -10.51
C GLU A 117 1.12 8.83 -11.60
N ALA A 118 1.70 9.97 -11.23
CA ALA A 118 2.15 10.97 -12.20
C ALA A 118 3.29 10.47 -13.11
N GLU A 119 4.17 9.61 -12.61
CA GLU A 119 5.22 9.00 -13.46
C GLU A 119 4.62 7.97 -14.42
N ILE A 120 3.65 7.16 -13.99
CA ILE A 120 2.94 6.21 -14.87
C ILE A 120 2.24 6.97 -16.00
N GLU A 121 1.53 8.07 -15.70
CA GLU A 121 0.85 8.88 -16.73
C GLU A 121 1.83 9.48 -17.75
N LYS A 122 3.02 9.91 -17.32
CA LYS A 122 4.07 10.40 -18.22
C LYS A 122 4.61 9.28 -19.11
N GLU A 123 4.87 8.10 -18.55
CA GLU A 123 5.34 6.94 -19.32
C GLU A 123 4.30 6.55 -20.38
N GLU A 124 3.01 6.47 -20.03
CA GLU A 124 1.94 6.18 -20.99
C GLU A 124 1.79 7.26 -22.07
N ALA A 125 2.07 8.53 -21.76
CA ALA A 125 2.02 9.61 -22.74
C ALA A 125 3.18 9.50 -23.75
N ILE A 126 4.39 9.20 -23.27
CA ILE A 126 5.57 8.97 -24.12
C ILE A 126 5.32 7.78 -25.05
N GLU A 127 4.80 6.67 -24.54
CA GLU A 127 4.50 5.48 -25.37
C GLU A 127 3.47 5.77 -26.48
N LYS A 128 2.45 6.60 -26.20
CA LYS A 128 1.45 7.02 -27.19
C LYS A 128 2.06 7.91 -28.26
N GLU A 129 2.91 8.87 -27.88
CA GLU A 129 3.60 9.77 -28.82
C GLU A 129 4.52 8.97 -29.74
N GLU A 130 5.32 8.04 -29.20
CA GLU A 130 6.16 7.16 -30.00
C GLU A 130 5.35 6.24 -30.94
N ALA A 131 4.16 5.80 -30.55
CA ALA A 131 3.29 4.99 -31.41
C ALA A 131 2.75 5.79 -32.59
N ILE A 132 2.35 7.05 -32.35
CA ILE A 132 1.89 7.99 -33.39
C ILE A 132 3.02 8.26 -34.40
N GLU A 133 4.23 8.58 -33.92
CA GLU A 133 5.37 8.83 -34.81
C GLU A 133 5.72 7.61 -35.68
N LYS A 134 5.60 6.39 -35.12
CA LYS A 134 5.82 5.14 -35.86
C LYS A 134 4.76 4.93 -36.94
N GLU A 135 3.50 5.21 -36.65
CA GLU A 135 2.40 5.09 -37.61
C GLU A 135 2.55 6.10 -38.76
N GLU A 136 2.86 7.36 -38.45
CA GLU A 136 3.14 8.39 -39.45
C GLU A 136 4.35 8.05 -40.35
N ALA A 137 5.41 7.45 -39.77
CA ALA A 137 6.57 7.01 -40.53
C ALA A 137 6.24 5.86 -41.50
N ILE A 138 5.39 4.91 -41.07
CA ILE A 138 4.94 3.80 -41.91
C ILE A 138 4.09 4.33 -43.08
N GLU A 139 3.12 5.21 -42.81
CA GLU A 139 2.28 5.80 -43.86
C GLU A 139 3.11 6.55 -44.90
N LYS A 140 4.13 7.29 -44.46
CA LYS A 140 5.04 8.01 -45.36
C LYS A 140 5.85 7.05 -46.23
N GLU A 141 6.36 5.96 -45.66
CA GLU A 141 7.12 4.95 -46.40
C GLU A 141 6.24 4.19 -47.42
N GLU A 142 4.99 3.91 -47.08
CA GLU A 142 4.02 3.31 -48.00
C GLU A 142 3.65 4.25 -49.15
N ALA A 143 3.46 5.55 -48.87
CA ALA A 143 3.21 6.55 -49.89
C ALA A 143 4.38 6.65 -50.89
N GLU A 144 5.63 6.67 -50.41
CA GLU A 144 6.82 6.73 -51.25
C GLU A 144 6.98 5.49 -52.15
N ARG A 145 6.59 4.28 -51.69
CA ARG A 145 6.62 3.05 -52.52
C ARG A 145 5.53 2.99 -53.60
N SER A 146 4.51 3.83 -53.52
CA SER A 146 3.38 3.86 -54.47
C SER A 146 3.57 4.83 -55.64
N THR A 147 4.64 5.62 -55.62
CA THR A 147 5.09 6.57 -56.66
C THR A 147 6.23 6.01 -57.51
#